data_AF-A0A6L9K4S0-F1
#
_entry.id   AF-A0A6L9K4S0-F1
#
_cell.length_a   1.000
_cell.length_b   1.000
_cell.length_c   1.000
_cell.angle_alpha   90.00
_cell.angle_beta   90.00
_cell.angle_gamma   90.00
#
_symmetry.space_group_name_H-M   'P 1'
#
loop_
_entity.id
_entity.type
_entity.pdbx_description
1 polymer ?
#
loop_
_entity_poly.entity_id
_entity_poly.type
_entity_poly.pdbx_seq_one_letter_code
_entity_poly.pdbx_strand_id
1 'polypeptide(L)'
;MITTILNIQDAWRGKVAEHIVAQEIIAAETRVSTHRQYWVREKYQSSAEVDFIIEFRGKAIPIEVKSGNNSHLRSLHQFMNRTNHDIAVRVWSKPFSIENV
;
A
#
# COMPACT_ATOMS: atom_id res chain seq x y z
N MET A 1 7.75 -25.35 3.18
CA MET A 1 6.95 -24.60 4.18
C MET A 1 5.79 -23.98 3.43
N ILE A 2 4.67 -24.69 3.36
CA ILE A 2 3.46 -24.21 2.69
C ILE A 2 2.73 -23.38 3.74
N THR A 3 2.68 -22.06 3.56
CA THR A 3 1.85 -21.22 4.41
C THR A 3 0.41 -21.60 4.14
N THR A 4 -0.19 -22.35 5.06
CA THR A 4 -1.61 -22.69 5.06
C THR A 4 -2.37 -21.38 4.99
N ILE A 5 -3.00 -21.11 3.85
CA ILE A 5 -3.95 -20.01 3.73
C ILE A 5 -5.13 -20.41 4.64
N LEU A 6 -5.14 -19.91 5.87
CA LEU A 6 -6.13 -20.23 6.91
C LEU A 6 -7.57 -19.91 6.47
N ASN A 7 -7.73 -19.03 5.47
CA ASN A 7 -8.99 -18.79 4.78
C ASN A 7 -8.74 -18.26 3.38
N ILE A 8 -9.03 -19.06 2.36
CA ILE A 8 -8.88 -18.66 0.96
C ILE A 8 -9.70 -17.40 0.65
N GLN A 9 -10.85 -17.22 1.27
CA GLN A 9 -11.69 -16.06 1.04
C GLN A 9 -11.02 -14.75 1.50
N ASP A 10 -10.27 -14.77 2.60
CA ASP A 10 -9.53 -13.60 3.09
C ASP A 10 -8.40 -13.21 2.13
N ALA A 11 -7.64 -14.20 1.63
CA ALA A 11 -6.59 -13.97 0.65
C ALA A 11 -7.15 -13.37 -0.65
N TRP A 12 -8.27 -13.91 -1.13
CA TRP A 12 -8.94 -13.40 -2.32
C TRP A 12 -9.51 -11.99 -2.10
N ARG A 13 -10.08 -11.70 -0.92
CA ARG A 13 -10.52 -10.33 -0.57
C ARG A 13 -9.37 -9.34 -0.61
N GLY A 14 -8.20 -9.69 -0.06
CA GLY A 14 -7.00 -8.86 -0.14
C GLY A 14 -6.61 -8.56 -1.58
N LYS A 15 -6.49 -9.59 -2.42
CA LYS A 15 -6.11 -9.43 -3.83
C LYS A 15 -7.14 -8.67 -4.67
N VAL A 16 -8.43 -8.84 -4.41
CA VAL A 16 -9.47 -8.05 -5.07
C VAL A 16 -9.39 -6.59 -4.63
N ALA A 17 -9.19 -6.31 -3.33
CA ALA A 17 -9.03 -4.95 -2.83
C ALA A 17 -7.82 -4.25 -3.45
N GLU A 18 -6.65 -4.90 -3.48
CA GLU A 18 -5.45 -4.40 -4.17
C GLU A 18 -5.75 -4.11 -5.65
N HIS A 19 -6.45 -5.01 -6.34
CA HIS A 19 -6.83 -4.81 -7.75
C HIS A 19 -7.74 -3.61 -7.97
N ILE A 20 -8.76 -3.42 -7.13
CA ILE A 20 -9.69 -2.29 -7.22
C ILE A 20 -8.92 -0.99 -7.02
N VAL A 21 -8.11 -0.90 -5.96
CA VAL A 21 -7.29 0.30 -5.68
C VAL A 21 -6.34 0.59 -6.84
N ALA A 22 -5.71 -0.43 -7.42
CA ALA A 22 -4.87 -0.29 -8.60
C ALA A 22 -5.62 0.30 -9.80
N GLN A 23 -6.85 -0.14 -10.07
CA GLN A 23 -7.66 0.39 -11.17
C GLN A 23 -8.06 1.85 -10.93
N GLU A 24 -8.44 2.21 -9.71
CA GLU A 24 -8.78 3.60 -9.36
C GLU A 24 -7.57 4.54 -9.53
N ILE A 25 -6.37 4.10 -9.12
CA ILE A 25 -5.12 4.88 -9.32
C ILE A 25 -4.86 5.10 -10.82
N ILE A 26 -5.02 4.07 -11.65
CA ILE A 26 -4.82 4.16 -13.10
C ILE A 26 -5.88 5.07 -13.73
N ALA A 27 -7.15 4.93 -13.32
CA ALA A 27 -8.26 5.71 -13.86
C ALA A 27 -8.17 7.21 -13.49
N ALA A 28 -7.57 7.52 -12.34
CA ALA A 28 -7.33 8.90 -11.90
C ALA A 28 -6.21 9.61 -12.69
N GLU A 29 -5.44 8.89 -13.49
CA GLU A 29 -4.31 9.43 -14.21
C GLU A 29 -4.64 9.72 -15.68
N THR A 30 -4.05 10.79 -16.20
CA THR A 30 -4.30 11.28 -17.56
C THR A 30 -3.20 10.87 -18.54
N ARG A 31 -2.03 10.48 -18.01
CA ARG A 31 -0.89 10.03 -18.79
C ARG A 31 -1.06 8.57 -19.20
N VAL A 32 -1.04 8.32 -20.51
CA VAL A 32 -1.13 6.98 -21.12
C VAL A 32 0.01 6.05 -20.68
N SER A 33 1.16 6.61 -20.26
CA SER A 33 2.34 5.85 -19.85
C SER A 33 2.43 5.60 -18.34
N THR A 34 1.37 5.83 -17.57
CA THR A 34 1.45 5.63 -16.13
C THR A 34 1.41 4.15 -15.78
N HIS A 35 2.40 3.74 -15.00
CA HIS A 35 2.53 2.40 -14.48
C HIS A 35 2.38 2.44 -12.97
N ARG A 36 1.83 1.36 -12.41
CA ARG A 36 1.80 1.15 -10.96
C ARG A 36 3.23 1.10 -10.44
N GLN A 37 3.56 2.01 -9.55
CA GLN A 37 4.82 2.03 -8.84
C GLN A 37 4.61 1.43 -7.46
N TYR A 38 5.65 0.82 -6.91
CA TYR A 38 5.70 0.28 -5.56
C TYR A 38 7.12 0.44 -5.03
N TRP A 39 7.31 0.29 -3.73
CA TRP A 39 8.63 0.38 -3.12
C TRP A 39 8.95 -0.88 -2.34
N VAL A 40 10.18 -1.37 -2.51
CA VAL A 40 10.74 -2.49 -1.77
C VAL A 40 12.01 -2.05 -1.06
N ARG A 41 12.14 -2.44 0.20
CA ARG A 41 13.38 -2.27 0.95
C ARG A 41 14.39 -3.35 0.57
N GLU A 42 15.49 -2.93 -0.03
CA GLU A 42 16.65 -3.78 -0.30
C GLU A 42 17.52 -3.93 0.96
N LYS A 43 17.13 -4.81 1.88
CA LYS A 43 17.98 -5.22 3.02
C LYS A 43 17.95 -6.73 3.20
N TYR A 44 19.14 -7.35 3.21
CA TYR A 44 19.32 -8.77 3.49
C TYR A 44 18.62 -9.13 4.81
N GLN A 45 17.69 -10.10 4.77
CA GLN A 45 16.86 -10.59 5.88
C GLN A 45 15.83 -9.63 6.50
N SER A 46 15.55 -8.47 5.90
CA SER A 46 14.50 -7.55 6.40
C SER A 46 13.82 -6.81 5.25
N SER A 47 12.99 -7.53 4.50
CA SER A 47 12.15 -6.94 3.45
C SER A 47 11.00 -6.13 4.05
N ALA A 48 10.66 -5.05 3.36
CA ALA A 48 9.46 -4.26 3.58
C ALA A 48 8.99 -3.82 2.20
N GLU A 49 7.69 -3.84 1.98
CA GLU A 49 7.07 -3.53 0.70
C GLU A 49 5.77 -2.79 0.97
N VAL A 50 5.55 -1.70 0.22
CA VAL A 50 4.28 -0.98 0.19
C VAL A 50 3.57 -1.31 -1.12
N ASP A 51 2.24 -1.41 -1.09
CA ASP A 51 1.47 -1.89 -2.23
C ASP A 51 1.58 -0.96 -3.44
N PHE A 52 1.47 0.36 -3.21
CA PHE A 52 1.61 1.36 -4.27
C PHE A 52 2.35 2.62 -3.82
N ILE A 53 2.97 3.29 -4.78
CA ILE A 53 3.48 4.66 -4.68
C ILE A 53 2.77 5.51 -5.73
N ILE A 54 2.29 6.68 -5.33
CA ILE A 54 1.85 7.72 -6.26
C ILE A 54 2.73 8.97 -6.14
N GLU A 55 2.93 9.67 -7.25
CA GLU A 55 3.56 10.98 -7.21
C GLU A 55 2.50 12.05 -6.96
N PHE A 56 2.68 12.84 -5.91
CA PHE A 56 1.83 13.99 -5.64
C PHE A 56 2.67 15.18 -5.22
N ARG A 57 2.64 16.26 -6.02
CA ARG A 57 3.41 17.49 -5.77
C ARG A 57 4.91 17.22 -5.54
N GLY A 58 5.51 16.36 -6.36
CA GLY A 58 6.92 15.98 -6.27
C GLY A 58 7.29 15.10 -5.06
N LYS A 59 6.30 14.56 -4.35
CA LYS A 59 6.49 13.61 -3.24
C LYS A 59 5.99 12.23 -3.64
N ALA A 60 6.71 11.20 -3.20
CA ALA A 60 6.32 9.80 -3.37
C ALA A 60 5.42 9.38 -2.20
N ILE A 61 4.11 9.40 -2.39
CA ILE A 61 3.15 9.08 -1.34
C ILE A 61 2.90 7.57 -1.32
N PRO A 62 3.19 6.88 -0.19
CA PRO A 62 2.94 5.46 -0.09
C PRO A 62 1.47 5.17 0.21
N ILE A 63 0.97 4.11 -0.42
CA ILE A 63 -0.39 3.59 -0.25
C ILE A 63 -0.30 2.13 0.21
N GLU A 64 -1.04 1.81 1.26
CA GLU A 64 -1.18 0.45 1.79
C GLU A 64 -2.67 0.05 1.81
N VAL A 65 -3.01 -1.11 1.24
CA VAL A 65 -4.37 -1.62 1.09
C VAL A 65 -4.63 -2.72 2.11
N LYS A 66 -5.63 -2.51 2.97
CA LYS A 66 -5.95 -3.43 4.08
C LYS A 66 -7.40 -3.89 4.02
N SER A 67 -7.60 -5.19 3.78
CA SER A 67 -8.92 -5.83 3.74
C SER A 67 -9.36 -6.47 5.06
N GLY A 68 -8.48 -6.58 6.06
CA GLY A 68 -8.73 -7.26 7.34
C GLY A 68 -8.47 -6.39 8.58
N ASN A 69 -8.87 -6.90 9.75
CA ASN A 69 -8.92 -6.14 11.01
C ASN A 69 -7.57 -5.92 11.70
N ASN A 70 -6.55 -6.72 11.41
CA ASN A 70 -5.26 -6.64 12.08
C ASN A 70 -4.13 -6.53 11.07
N SER A 71 -3.69 -5.31 10.79
CA SER A 71 -2.60 -5.11 9.86
C SER A 71 -1.67 -4.01 10.36
N HIS A 72 -0.52 -4.45 10.87
CA HIS A 72 0.57 -3.54 11.21
C HIS A 72 0.99 -2.76 9.95
N LEU A 73 1.21 -1.46 10.10
CA LEU A 73 1.69 -0.57 9.04
C LEU A 73 3.22 -0.52 8.98
N ARG A 74 3.87 -1.66 9.25
CA ARG A 74 5.34 -1.73 9.39
C ARG A 74 6.06 -1.30 8.10
N SER A 75 5.57 -1.69 6.93
CA SER A 75 6.16 -1.28 5.65
C SER A 75 6.01 0.22 5.41
N LEU A 76 4.80 0.74 5.64
CA LEU A 76 4.49 2.16 5.54
C LEU A 76 5.40 3.00 6.46
N HIS A 77 5.54 2.64 7.74
CA HIS A 77 6.47 3.33 8.65
C HIS A 77 7.93 3.24 8.19
N GLN A 78 8.36 2.09 7.67
CA GLN A 78 9.70 1.95 7.13
C GLN A 78 9.94 2.82 5.90
N PHE A 79 8.94 2.96 5.02
CA PHE A 79 9.00 3.89 3.90
C PHE A 79 9.10 5.33 4.42
N MET A 80 8.18 5.74 5.30
CA MET A 80 8.10 7.11 5.81
C MET A 80 9.37 7.57 6.52
N ASN A 81 10.02 6.68 7.29
CA ASN A 81 11.32 6.96 7.94
C ASN A 81 12.46 7.28 6.95
N ARG A 82 12.27 7.10 5.64
CA ARG A 82 13.24 7.37 4.58
C ARG A 82 12.87 8.59 3.73
N THR A 83 11.74 9.23 4.03
CA THR A 83 11.25 10.37 3.27
C THR A 83 11.32 11.65 4.09
N ASN A 84 11.23 12.80 3.41
CA ASN A 84 11.19 14.12 4.03
C ASN A 84 9.76 14.69 4.14
N HIS A 85 8.75 13.83 4.02
CA HIS A 85 7.35 14.19 4.18
C HIS A 85 6.66 13.28 5.20
N ASP A 86 5.47 13.69 5.60
CA ASP A 86 4.68 13.15 6.71
C ASP A 86 3.34 12.53 6.25
N ILE A 87 3.07 12.53 4.94
CA ILE A 87 1.84 12.00 4.37
C ILE A 87 2.03 10.55 3.90
N ALA A 88 1.13 9.68 4.35
CA ALA A 88 0.96 8.31 3.89
C ALA A 88 -0.54 7.96 3.84
N VAL A 89 -0.93 7.01 2.98
CA VAL A 89 -2.33 6.65 2.76
C VAL A 89 -2.56 5.18 3.12
N ARG A 90 -3.62 4.92 3.89
CA ARG A 90 -4.16 3.58 4.11
C ARG A 90 -5.56 3.50 3.49
N VAL A 91 -5.76 2.55 2.59
CA VAL A 91 -7.08 2.23 2.03
C VAL A 91 -7.64 1.02 2.76
N TRP A 92 -8.81 1.17 3.37
CA TRP A 92 -9.45 0.13 4.19
C TRP A 92 -10.96 0.37 4.32
N SER A 93 -11.68 -0.55 4.96
CA SER A 93 -13.14 -0.53 5.07
C SER A 93 -13.71 0.43 6.11
N LYS A 94 -12.89 1.15 6.88
CA LYS A 94 -13.38 2.13 7.85
C LYS A 94 -13.63 3.50 7.19
N PRO A 95 -14.46 4.37 7.82
CA PRO A 95 -14.62 5.74 7.37
C PRO A 95 -13.30 6.49 7.25
N PHE A 96 -13.31 7.56 6.45
CA PHE A 96 -12.18 8.47 6.34
C PHE A 96 -11.74 8.98 7.72
N SER A 97 -10.44 8.88 7.99
CA SER A 97 -9.80 9.38 9.20
C SER A 97 -8.44 9.96 8.87
N ILE A 98 -8.00 10.92 9.69
CA ILE A 98 -6.63 11.42 9.72
C ILE A 98 -6.04 11.02 11.06
N GLU A 99 -4.95 10.27 11.02
CA GLU A 99 -4.24 9.78 12.20
C GLU A 99 -2.87 10.47 12.24
N ASN A 100 -2.59 11.19 13.34
CA ASN A 100 -1.25 11.71 13.60
C ASN A 100 -0.48 10.62 14.36
N VAL A 101 0.61 10.13 13.77
CA VAL A 101 1.49 9.11 14.34
C VAL A 101 2.82 9.72 14.75
#